data_AF-A0A4W5QYM7-F1
#
_entry.id   AF-A0A4W5QYM7-F1
#
_cell.length_a   1.000
_cell.length_b   1.000
_cell.length_c   1.000
_cell.angle_alpha   90.00
_cell.angle_beta   90.00
_cell.angle_gamma   90.00
#
_symmetry.space_group_name_H-M   'P 1'
#
loop_
_entity.id
_entity.type
_entity.pdbx_description
1 polymer ?
#
loop_
_entity_poly.entity_id
_entity_poly.type
_entity_poly.pdbx_seq_one_letter_code
_entity_poly.pdbx_strand_id
1 'polypeptide(L)'
;MRHVKWSTVENLAYICICQHTQTHIYLMFVKRGQTCGGVVQGLNGTIESPGFPHGYPNYANCTWIIITGERNRIQLSFHTFALEEDCDIVSIYDGQPQPGNLKMRLSGFMLPSPIVSTGSIMALWFTTDFAVSAQGFKAIYEVLPSHTCGNPGLIPKGVIHGTRYNIGDKIRYSCLMGYILEGHAALTCIVSPGTGASWDFPAPFCRAEGACGGTLRGTTGTISSPHFPSEYENNADCTWSILAEPGDTIALVFSDFQLEDRYDFLEISGTEAPSIW
;
A
#
# COMPACT_ATOMS: atom_id res chain seq x y z
N MET A 1 -13.69 -23.76 6.33
CA MET A 1 -13.02 -24.06 7.60
C MET A 1 -11.83 -23.12 7.69
N ARG A 2 -11.82 -22.16 8.62
CA ARG A 2 -10.71 -21.22 8.79
C ARG A 2 -9.83 -21.70 9.95
N HIS A 3 -8.53 -21.78 9.70
CA HIS A 3 -7.54 -22.14 10.71
C HIS A 3 -7.28 -20.93 11.61
N VAL A 4 -7.43 -21.13 12.92
CA VAL A 4 -7.02 -20.21 13.98
C VAL A 4 -5.65 -20.68 14.45
N LYS A 5 -4.63 -19.82 14.40
CA LYS A 5 -3.32 -20.08 15.01
C LYS A 5 -3.26 -19.26 16.30
N TRP A 6 -2.96 -19.92 17.42
CA TRP A 6 -2.71 -19.28 18.71
C TRP A 6 -1.20 -19.19 18.95
N SER A 7 -0.74 -18.09 19.54
CA SER A 7 0.38 -18.12 20.46
C SER A 7 0.04 -17.28 21.69
N THR A 8 0.18 -17.89 22.86
CA THR A 8 0.42 -17.20 24.13
C THR A 8 1.93 -16.89 24.17
N VAL A 9 2.40 -15.74 24.68
CA VAL A 9 2.63 -15.43 26.10
C VAL A 9 2.82 -13.90 26.26
N GLU A 10 2.26 -13.36 27.36
CA GLU A 10 2.50 -12.02 27.99
C GLU A 10 1.87 -10.73 27.41
N ASN A 11 0.63 -10.49 27.86
CA ASN A 11 0.06 -9.22 28.34
C ASN A 11 0.01 -7.98 27.41
N LEU A 12 -0.66 -8.15 26.26
CA LEU A 12 -1.85 -7.39 25.80
C LEU A 12 -2.01 -7.68 24.30
N ALA A 13 -2.61 -8.82 23.98
CA ALA A 13 -2.99 -9.14 22.60
C ALA A 13 -4.34 -8.49 22.30
N TYR A 14 -4.34 -7.41 21.52
CA TYR A 14 -5.56 -6.93 20.88
C TYR A 14 -5.88 -7.90 19.74
N ILE A 15 -6.79 -8.82 20.02
CA ILE A 15 -7.49 -9.58 18.99
C ILE A 15 -8.58 -8.64 18.45
N CYS A 16 -8.28 -7.84 17.42
CA CYS A 16 -9.32 -7.17 16.64
C CYS A 16 -9.92 -8.20 15.68
N ILE A 17 -10.89 -8.96 16.16
CA ILE A 17 -11.77 -9.68 15.26
C ILE A 17 -12.78 -8.66 14.75
N CYS A 18 -12.79 -8.35 13.46
CA CYS A 18 -13.94 -7.68 12.83
C CYS A 18 -15.15 -8.68 12.91
N GLN A 19 -15.79 -8.79 14.08
CA GLN A 19 -16.83 -9.79 14.33
C GLN A 19 -18.13 -9.40 13.64
N HIS A 20 -18.58 -10.25 12.72
CA HIS A 20 -19.97 -10.27 12.24
C HIS A 20 -20.89 -11.11 13.16
N THR A 21 -20.67 -11.18 14.47
CA THR A 21 -21.56 -11.92 15.39
C THR A 21 -21.53 -11.37 16.82
N GLN A 22 -22.32 -10.34 17.12
CA GLN A 22 -22.94 -10.20 18.44
C GLN A 22 -24.22 -9.35 18.34
N THR A 23 -25.36 -10.01 18.52
CA THR A 23 -26.66 -9.37 18.69
C THR A 23 -26.74 -8.76 20.09
N HIS A 24 -26.26 -7.52 20.24
CA HIS A 24 -26.65 -6.64 21.35
C HIS A 24 -27.48 -5.49 20.79
N ILE A 25 -28.73 -5.39 21.24
CA ILE A 25 -29.62 -4.26 20.92
C ILE A 25 -29.11 -3.06 21.72
N TYR A 26 -28.27 -2.24 21.09
CA TYR A 26 -27.98 -0.90 21.57
C TYR A 26 -29.10 0.04 21.08
N LEU A 27 -29.64 0.86 21.98
CA LEU A 27 -30.50 1.98 21.62
C LEU A 27 -29.66 2.97 20.80
N MET A 28 -29.72 2.85 19.48
CA MET A 28 -29.07 3.75 18.54
C MET A 28 -29.75 5.11 18.61
N PHE A 29 -29.15 6.05 19.35
CA PHE A 29 -29.40 7.46 19.08
C PHE A 29 -28.77 7.77 17.74
N VAL A 30 -29.57 7.76 16.66
CA VAL A 30 -29.16 8.27 15.35
C VAL A 30 -28.83 9.76 15.54
N LYS A 31 -27.55 10.06 15.79
CA LYS A 31 -27.03 11.43 15.66
C LYS A 31 -27.22 11.81 14.20
N ARG A 32 -27.96 12.90 14.00
CA ARG A 32 -28.25 13.55 12.71
C ARG A 32 -27.01 13.49 11.81
N GLY A 33 -27.14 12.88 10.64
CA GLY A 33 -26.04 12.42 9.79
C GLY A 33 -24.96 13.48 9.57
N GLN A 34 -23.72 13.15 9.91
CA GLN A 34 -22.57 13.87 9.39
C GLN A 34 -22.45 13.51 7.91
N THR A 35 -22.93 14.40 7.04
CA THR A 35 -22.65 14.31 5.61
C THR A 35 -21.16 14.55 5.41
N CYS A 36 -20.41 13.50 5.12
CA CYS A 36 -18.99 13.56 4.73
C CYS A 36 -18.86 13.14 3.26
N GLY A 37 -17.80 13.60 2.60
CA GLY A 37 -17.64 13.40 1.16
C GLY A 37 -18.10 14.58 0.32
N GLY A 38 -18.29 14.34 -0.97
CA GLY A 38 -18.73 15.32 -1.95
C GLY A 38 -17.81 15.40 -3.17
N VAL A 39 -18.19 16.26 -4.12
CA VAL A 39 -17.37 16.54 -5.30
C VAL A 39 -16.35 17.62 -4.96
N VAL A 40 -15.08 17.38 -5.26
CA VAL A 40 -13.99 18.35 -5.06
C VAL A 40 -13.39 18.72 -6.41
N GLN A 41 -13.20 20.02 -6.63
CA GLN A 41 -12.73 20.60 -7.89
C GLN A 41 -11.66 21.64 -7.60
N GLY A 42 -10.76 21.87 -8.56
CA GLY A 42 -9.69 22.84 -8.45
C GLY A 42 -8.34 22.25 -8.87
N LEU A 43 -7.32 23.11 -8.95
CA LEU A 43 -5.96 22.71 -9.32
C LEU A 43 -5.24 21.90 -8.22
N ASN A 44 -5.69 22.06 -6.99
CA ASN A 44 -5.30 21.24 -5.84
C ASN A 44 -6.42 21.29 -4.79
N GLY A 45 -6.29 20.46 -3.76
CA GLY A 45 -7.20 20.49 -2.62
C GLY A 45 -6.80 19.50 -1.53
N THR A 46 -7.46 19.60 -0.39
CA THR A 46 -7.23 18.73 0.77
C THR A 46 -8.49 17.93 1.07
N ILE A 47 -8.33 16.65 1.35
CA ILE A 47 -9.37 15.73 1.79
C ILE A 47 -8.96 15.20 3.16
N GLU A 48 -9.84 15.35 4.14
CA GLU A 48 -9.63 14.86 5.50
C GLU A 48 -10.77 13.90 5.87
N SER A 49 -10.44 12.85 6.61
CA SER A 49 -11.47 12.01 7.24
C SER A 49 -12.34 12.85 8.19
N PRO A 50 -13.64 12.53 8.34
CA PRO A 50 -14.49 13.20 9.32
C PRO A 50 -13.85 13.16 10.72
N GLY A 51 -13.86 14.28 11.44
CA GLY A 51 -13.31 14.36 12.80
C GLY A 51 -11.79 14.47 12.91
N PHE A 52 -11.04 14.48 11.80
CA PHE A 52 -9.59 14.70 11.81
C PHE A 52 -9.23 16.03 12.50
N PRO A 53 -8.17 16.10 13.34
CA PRO A 53 -7.22 15.03 13.71
C PRO A 53 -7.63 14.26 14.99
N HIS A 54 -8.86 14.43 15.47
CA HIS A 54 -9.32 13.90 16.76
C HIS A 54 -9.91 12.48 16.66
N GLY A 55 -10.03 11.97 15.44
CA GLY A 55 -10.45 10.61 15.13
C GLY A 55 -11.81 10.55 14.44
N TYR A 56 -11.99 9.54 13.59
CA TYR A 56 -13.19 9.39 12.77
C TYR A 56 -14.34 8.70 13.54
N PRO A 57 -15.61 9.01 13.22
CA PRO A 57 -16.73 8.30 13.80
C PRO A 57 -16.86 6.89 13.24
N ASN A 58 -17.36 5.98 14.07
CA ASN A 58 -17.76 4.63 13.64
C ASN A 58 -18.95 4.72 12.67
N TYR A 59 -19.13 3.69 11.83
CA TYR A 59 -20.11 3.63 10.75
C TYR A 59 -20.03 4.79 9.74
N ALA A 60 -18.86 5.43 9.59
CA ALA A 60 -18.64 6.42 8.55
C ALA A 60 -18.76 5.76 7.17
N ASN A 61 -19.36 6.49 6.25
CA ASN A 61 -19.47 6.10 4.84
C ASN A 61 -19.37 7.37 4.00
N CYS A 62 -18.14 7.73 3.66
CA CYS A 62 -17.81 8.99 3.01
C CYS A 62 -17.28 8.73 1.61
N THR A 63 -17.81 9.44 0.61
CA THR A 63 -17.32 9.34 -0.77
C THR A 63 -16.91 10.70 -1.29
N TRP A 64 -15.63 10.85 -1.64
CA TRP A 64 -15.12 12.03 -2.34
C TRP A 64 -14.89 11.72 -3.80
N ILE A 65 -15.29 12.63 -4.69
CA ILE A 65 -15.05 12.53 -6.13
C ILE A 65 -14.25 13.76 -6.55
N ILE A 66 -13.00 13.54 -6.93
CA ILE A 66 -12.11 14.58 -7.44
C ILE A 66 -12.30 14.66 -8.95
N ILE A 67 -12.60 15.85 -9.46
CA ILE A 67 -12.78 16.09 -10.90
C ILE A 67 -11.86 17.23 -11.35
N THR A 68 -11.08 16.98 -12.40
CA THR A 68 -10.23 17.98 -13.07
C THR A 68 -10.65 18.19 -14.54
N GLY A 69 -10.00 19.15 -15.21
CA GLY A 69 -10.20 19.43 -16.63
C GLY A 69 -9.79 18.26 -17.53
N GLU A 70 -10.35 18.23 -18.74
CA GLU A 70 -10.05 17.19 -19.73
C GLU A 70 -8.55 17.10 -20.02
N ARG A 71 -8.04 15.87 -20.22
CA ARG A 71 -6.62 15.55 -20.48
C ARG A 71 -5.67 15.83 -19.32
N ASN A 72 -6.16 16.27 -18.17
CA ASN A 72 -5.40 16.26 -16.93
C ASN A 72 -5.68 14.98 -16.13
N ARG A 73 -4.76 14.71 -15.22
CA ARG A 73 -4.81 13.60 -14.27
C ARG A 73 -4.73 14.16 -12.86
N ILE A 74 -4.81 13.28 -11.88
CA ILE A 74 -4.85 13.63 -10.47
C ILE A 74 -3.76 12.84 -9.78
N GLN A 75 -2.90 13.53 -9.05
CA GLN A 75 -1.99 12.91 -8.09
C GLN A 75 -2.55 13.11 -6.69
N LEU A 76 -2.70 12.03 -5.92
CA LEU A 76 -3.18 12.02 -4.55
C LEU A 76 -2.03 11.58 -3.63
N SER A 77 -1.72 12.38 -2.62
CA SER A 77 -0.66 12.10 -1.66
C SER A 77 -1.19 12.20 -0.22
N PHE A 78 -1.06 11.11 0.54
CA PHE A 78 -1.39 11.09 1.95
C PHE A 78 -0.24 11.71 2.77
N HIS A 79 -0.60 12.59 3.70
CA HIS A 79 0.34 13.24 4.62
C HIS A 79 0.22 12.68 6.03
N THR A 80 -0.98 12.25 6.41
CA THR A 80 -1.25 11.47 7.62
C THR A 80 -2.18 10.32 7.27
N PHE A 81 -1.97 9.17 7.88
CA PHE A 81 -2.77 7.98 7.65
C PHE A 81 -2.69 7.06 8.88
N ALA A 82 -3.82 6.91 9.56
CA ALA A 82 -3.98 5.98 10.67
C ALA A 82 -5.44 5.54 10.73
N LEU A 83 -5.70 4.30 10.33
CA LEU A 83 -6.98 3.61 10.37
C LEU A 83 -6.85 2.34 11.20
N GLU A 84 -7.97 1.76 11.63
CA GLU A 84 -7.98 0.39 12.11
C GLU A 84 -7.54 -0.55 10.98
N GLU A 85 -6.56 -1.41 11.27
CA GLU A 85 -6.01 -2.34 10.30
C GLU A 85 -7.04 -3.41 9.93
N ASP A 86 -7.18 -3.66 8.63
CA ASP A 86 -8.10 -4.63 8.01
C ASP A 86 -9.62 -4.50 8.26
N CYS A 87 -10.08 -3.66 9.19
CA CYS A 87 -11.51 -3.39 9.40
C CYS A 87 -11.95 -2.06 8.75
N ASP A 88 -11.20 -0.97 8.94
CA ASP A 88 -11.52 0.34 8.38
C ASP A 88 -10.74 0.61 7.09
N ILE A 89 -11.46 0.97 6.02
CA ILE A 89 -10.89 0.93 4.68
C ILE A 89 -11.14 2.24 3.94
N VAL A 90 -10.08 2.79 3.36
CA VAL A 90 -10.15 3.77 2.27
C VAL A 90 -9.91 3.04 0.95
N SER A 91 -10.95 2.97 0.11
CA SER A 91 -10.88 2.45 -1.25
C SER A 91 -10.62 3.59 -2.24
N ILE A 92 -9.59 3.44 -3.07
CA ILE A 92 -9.21 4.42 -4.10
C ILE A 92 -9.64 3.89 -5.46
N TYR A 93 -10.33 4.72 -6.24
CA TYR A 93 -10.82 4.39 -7.58
C TYR A 93 -10.20 5.31 -8.62
N ASP A 94 -9.69 4.71 -9.69
CA ASP A 94 -9.17 5.40 -10.87
C ASP A 94 -10.30 5.74 -11.85
N GLY A 95 -11.16 6.68 -11.43
CA GLY A 95 -12.38 7.05 -12.13
C GLY A 95 -13.57 7.13 -11.19
N GLN A 96 -14.76 6.82 -11.71
CA GLN A 96 -15.96 6.71 -10.89
C GLN A 96 -15.86 5.54 -9.90
N PRO A 97 -16.50 5.61 -8.71
CA PRO A 97 -16.45 4.57 -7.68
C PRO A 97 -17.26 3.32 -8.07
N GLN A 98 -16.76 2.60 -9.06
CA GLN A 98 -17.32 1.36 -9.60
C GLN A 98 -16.29 0.24 -9.43
N PRO A 99 -16.72 -1.03 -9.28
CA PRO A 99 -15.80 -2.16 -9.09
C PRO A 99 -14.68 -2.25 -10.12
N GLY A 100 -14.97 -1.95 -11.40
CA GLY A 100 -13.98 -1.99 -12.49
C GLY A 100 -12.89 -0.92 -12.42
N ASN A 101 -13.10 0.15 -11.64
CA ASN A 101 -12.14 1.24 -11.47
C ASN A 101 -11.38 1.14 -10.13
N LEU A 102 -11.62 0.11 -9.32
CA LEU A 102 -10.95 -0.01 -8.02
C LEU A 102 -9.44 -0.16 -8.24
N LYS A 103 -8.68 0.80 -7.73
CA LYS A 103 -7.22 0.83 -7.85
C LYS A 103 -6.54 0.14 -6.67
N MET A 104 -6.95 0.46 -5.45
CA MET A 104 -6.42 -0.16 -4.22
C MET A 104 -7.31 0.08 -3.00
N ARG A 105 -7.05 -0.69 -1.94
CA ARG A 105 -7.62 -0.52 -0.60
C ARG A 105 -6.51 -0.25 0.40
N LEU A 106 -6.74 0.65 1.33
CA LEU A 106 -5.77 1.11 2.32
C LEU A 106 -6.38 1.01 3.72
N SER A 107 -5.61 0.50 4.67
CA SER A 107 -5.93 0.33 6.09
C SER A 107 -4.62 0.42 6.92
N GLY A 108 -4.72 0.49 8.25
CA GLY A 108 -3.56 0.55 9.15
C GLY A 108 -2.87 1.93 9.19
N PHE A 109 -1.56 1.95 9.41
CA PHE A 109 -0.78 3.17 9.71
C PHE A 109 0.34 3.47 8.70
N MET A 110 0.52 2.64 7.67
CA MET A 110 1.54 2.88 6.65
C MET A 110 1.08 3.97 5.69
N LEU A 111 1.90 5.01 5.51
CA LEU A 111 1.65 6.04 4.51
C LEU A 111 1.88 5.48 3.10
N PRO A 112 0.86 5.47 2.21
CA PRO A 112 1.02 5.00 0.84
C PRO A 112 1.82 6.00 -0.01
N SER A 113 2.52 5.49 -1.01
CA SER A 113 3.15 6.32 -2.05
C SER A 113 2.11 7.13 -2.83
N PRO A 114 2.47 8.26 -3.46
CA PRO A 114 1.56 9.04 -4.27
C PRO A 114 0.87 8.22 -5.36
N ILE A 115 -0.43 8.43 -5.50
CA ILE A 115 -1.31 7.67 -6.39
C ILE A 115 -1.70 8.58 -7.54
N VAL A 116 -1.41 8.15 -8.76
CA VAL A 116 -1.76 8.88 -9.98
C VAL A 116 -2.94 8.21 -10.69
N SER A 117 -3.95 9.00 -11.05
CA SER A 117 -5.06 8.55 -11.90
C SER A 117 -4.64 8.46 -13.36
N THR A 118 -5.32 7.63 -14.12
CA THR A 118 -5.18 7.56 -15.58
C THR A 118 -6.01 8.64 -16.30
N GLY A 119 -7.10 9.10 -15.68
CA GLY A 119 -8.01 10.11 -16.24
C GLY A 119 -8.25 11.30 -15.31
N SER A 120 -9.24 12.13 -15.66
CA SER A 120 -9.60 13.36 -14.95
C SER A 120 -10.52 13.17 -13.74
N ILE A 121 -10.83 11.92 -13.38
CA ILE A 121 -11.67 11.57 -12.23
C ILE A 121 -10.91 10.59 -11.35
N MET A 122 -10.90 10.84 -10.05
CA MET A 122 -10.43 9.91 -9.02
C MET A 122 -11.42 9.95 -7.86
N ALA A 123 -11.79 8.81 -7.30
CA ALA A 123 -12.71 8.75 -6.16
C ALA A 123 -12.09 8.05 -4.94
N LEU A 124 -12.44 8.53 -3.76
CA LEU A 124 -12.08 7.94 -2.47
C LEU A 124 -13.37 7.52 -1.78
N TRP A 125 -13.43 6.28 -1.32
CA TRP A 125 -14.54 5.76 -0.53
C TRP A 125 -14.03 5.25 0.81
N PHE A 126 -14.36 5.96 1.88
CA PHE A 126 -13.96 5.64 3.24
C PHE A 126 -15.13 5.02 3.99
N THR A 127 -14.93 3.81 4.49
CA THR A 127 -15.92 3.07 5.27
C THR A 127 -15.30 2.59 6.57
N THR A 128 -16.04 2.73 7.67
CA THR A 128 -15.62 2.26 8.98
C THR A 128 -16.64 1.31 9.60
N ASP A 129 -16.19 0.47 10.52
CA ASP A 129 -17.06 -0.48 11.21
C ASP A 129 -17.72 0.13 12.48
N PHE A 130 -18.20 -0.70 13.40
CA PHE A 130 -18.94 -0.26 14.59
C PHE A 130 -18.06 0.19 15.77
N ALA A 131 -16.77 -0.12 15.79
CA ALA A 131 -15.88 0.07 16.92
C ALA A 131 -14.49 0.51 16.45
N VAL A 132 -13.66 0.93 17.40
CA VAL A 132 -12.25 1.32 17.19
C VAL A 132 -12.06 2.46 16.17
N SER A 133 -11.42 3.53 16.61
CA SER A 133 -11.12 4.66 15.76
C SER A 133 -9.71 5.12 15.99
N ALA A 134 -9.06 5.53 14.92
CA ALA A 134 -7.74 6.14 14.92
C ALA A 134 -7.84 7.60 14.44
N GLN A 135 -6.70 8.28 14.34
CA GLN A 135 -6.64 9.70 13.94
C GLN A 135 -7.30 9.98 12.58
N GLY A 136 -7.34 8.98 11.69
CA GLY A 136 -7.85 9.12 10.32
C GLY A 136 -6.77 9.52 9.34
N PHE A 137 -7.14 10.25 8.29
CA PHE A 137 -6.23 10.60 7.23
C PHE A 137 -6.39 12.05 6.76
N LYS A 138 -5.27 12.61 6.26
CA LYS A 138 -5.22 13.85 5.49
C LYS A 138 -4.50 13.57 4.18
N ALA A 139 -5.21 13.73 3.08
CA ALA A 139 -4.69 13.61 1.74
C ALA A 139 -4.75 14.95 1.00
N ILE A 140 -3.76 15.20 0.17
CA ILE A 140 -3.72 16.36 -0.72
C ILE A 140 -3.75 15.82 -2.14
N TYR A 141 -4.63 16.39 -2.97
CA TYR A 141 -4.62 16.13 -4.40
C TYR A 141 -4.12 17.35 -5.16
N GLU A 142 -3.52 17.08 -6.31
CA GLU A 142 -3.05 18.09 -7.25
C GLU A 142 -3.33 17.64 -8.69
N VAL A 143 -3.61 18.61 -9.55
CA VAL A 143 -3.86 18.40 -10.96
C VAL A 143 -2.53 18.18 -11.66
N LEU A 144 -2.43 17.03 -12.32
CA LEU A 144 -1.23 16.56 -12.98
C LEU A 144 -1.42 16.62 -14.52
N PRO A 145 -0.68 17.47 -15.25
CA PRO A 145 -0.72 17.46 -16.70
C PRO A 145 -0.34 16.09 -17.29
N SER A 146 -0.92 15.72 -18.44
CA SER A 146 -0.68 14.40 -19.06
C SER A 146 0.77 14.13 -19.50
N HIS A 147 1.61 15.16 -19.58
CA HIS A 147 3.01 15.04 -20.00
C HIS A 147 4.00 14.84 -18.84
N THR A 148 3.52 14.77 -17.60
CA THR A 148 4.36 14.53 -16.42
C THR A 148 3.89 13.29 -15.66
N CYS A 149 4.83 12.49 -15.20
CA CYS A 149 4.58 11.26 -14.45
C CYS A 149 4.15 11.48 -13.00
N GLY A 150 4.22 12.72 -12.52
CA GLY A 150 3.95 13.03 -11.12
C GLY A 150 5.17 12.85 -10.22
N ASN A 151 5.09 13.46 -9.04
CA ASN A 151 6.10 13.31 -8.01
C ASN A 151 6.00 11.88 -7.44
N PRO A 152 7.07 11.08 -7.48
CA PRO A 152 7.06 9.71 -6.97
C PRO A 152 6.95 9.63 -5.44
N GLY A 153 6.93 10.77 -4.73
CA GLY A 153 6.83 10.84 -3.28
C GLY A 153 8.18 10.75 -2.60
N LEU A 154 8.15 10.57 -1.28
CA LEU A 154 9.36 10.33 -0.49
C LEU A 154 9.56 8.82 -0.36
N ILE A 155 10.81 8.39 -0.39
CA ILE A 155 11.19 7.03 -0.02
C ILE A 155 11.78 7.04 1.39
N PRO A 156 11.18 6.30 2.35
CA PRO A 156 11.72 6.19 3.69
C PRO A 156 13.18 5.72 3.63
N LYS A 157 14.07 6.42 4.34
CA LYS A 157 15.51 6.10 4.39
C LYS A 157 16.21 6.13 3.02
N GLY A 158 15.62 6.83 2.06
CA GLY A 158 16.18 7.03 0.73
C GLY A 158 16.22 8.48 0.30
N VAL A 159 16.89 8.71 -0.82
CA VAL A 159 17.13 10.01 -1.44
C VAL A 159 16.84 9.89 -2.93
N ILE A 160 16.10 10.87 -3.44
CA ILE A 160 15.75 10.98 -4.86
C ILE A 160 16.61 12.06 -5.49
N HIS A 161 17.28 11.71 -6.58
CA HIS A 161 18.11 12.60 -7.38
C HIS A 161 17.36 12.96 -8.66
N GLY A 162 16.88 14.20 -8.73
CA GLY A 162 16.15 14.75 -9.87
C GLY A 162 14.89 15.50 -9.44
N THR A 163 14.58 16.58 -10.14
CA THR A 163 13.48 17.50 -9.80
C THR A 163 12.50 17.71 -10.95
N ARG A 164 12.73 17.07 -12.10
CA ARG A 164 11.86 17.13 -13.26
C ARG A 164 11.27 15.76 -13.54
N TYR A 165 9.99 15.75 -13.88
CA TYR A 165 9.17 14.54 -14.01
C TYR A 165 8.38 14.53 -15.32
N ASN A 166 8.86 15.23 -16.36
CA ASN A 166 8.22 15.23 -17.67
C ASN A 166 8.66 14.02 -18.48
N ILE A 167 7.89 13.66 -19.51
CA ILE A 167 8.26 12.58 -20.44
C ILE A 167 9.71 12.77 -20.93
N GLY A 168 10.52 11.71 -20.80
CA GLY A 168 11.94 11.67 -21.11
C GLY A 168 12.88 12.02 -19.95
N ASP A 169 12.39 12.65 -18.88
CA ASP A 169 13.20 12.87 -17.68
C ASP A 169 13.49 11.55 -16.95
N LYS A 170 14.68 11.49 -16.34
CA LYS A 170 15.15 10.35 -15.56
C LYS A 170 15.53 10.79 -14.16
N ILE A 171 14.99 10.10 -13.16
CA ILE A 171 15.33 10.28 -11.75
C ILE A 171 16.13 9.07 -11.25
N ARG A 172 16.98 9.28 -10.24
CA ARG A 172 17.76 8.20 -9.61
C ARG A 172 17.47 8.11 -8.13
N TYR A 173 17.64 6.92 -7.58
CA TYR A 173 17.39 6.61 -6.19
C TYR A 173 18.67 6.11 -5.52
N SER A 174 18.86 6.50 -4.27
CA SER A 174 19.93 6.00 -3.41
C SER A 174 19.42 5.88 -1.98
N CYS A 175 20.00 4.99 -1.18
CA CYS A 175 19.65 4.84 0.23
C CYS A 175 20.63 5.57 1.15
N LEU A 176 20.16 5.90 2.35
CA LEU A 176 21.03 6.35 3.43
C LEU A 176 22.00 5.23 3.84
N MET A 177 23.09 5.58 4.54
CA MET A 177 24.04 4.58 5.05
C MET A 177 23.34 3.53 5.93
N GLY A 178 23.73 2.26 5.77
CA GLY A 178 23.11 1.13 6.46
C GLY A 178 21.79 0.67 5.82
N TYR A 179 21.49 1.10 4.60
CA TYR A 179 20.32 0.65 3.83
C TYR A 179 20.73 0.30 2.40
N ILE A 180 20.12 -0.75 1.87
CA ILE A 180 20.30 -1.25 0.51
C ILE A 180 19.07 -0.90 -0.32
N LEU A 181 19.30 -0.43 -1.55
CA LEU A 181 18.22 -0.10 -2.48
C LEU A 181 17.66 -1.36 -3.13
N GLU A 182 16.36 -1.54 -3.02
CA GLU A 182 15.62 -2.66 -3.62
C GLU A 182 14.73 -2.14 -4.76
N GLY A 183 14.99 -2.65 -5.97
CA GLY A 183 14.31 -2.26 -7.21
C GLY A 183 15.19 -1.46 -8.15
N HIS A 184 14.56 -0.71 -9.06
CA HIS A 184 15.29 0.03 -10.09
C HIS A 184 15.91 1.31 -9.50
N ALA A 185 17.24 1.41 -9.59
CA ALA A 185 17.99 2.59 -9.14
C ALA A 185 17.71 3.86 -9.94
N ALA A 186 17.00 3.76 -11.07
CA ALA A 186 16.59 4.90 -11.84
C ALA A 186 15.28 4.63 -12.59
N LEU A 187 14.41 5.63 -12.62
CA LEU A 187 13.14 5.60 -13.35
C LEU A 187 13.14 6.66 -14.44
N THR A 188 12.54 6.32 -15.56
CA THR A 188 12.36 7.19 -16.72
C THR A 188 10.87 7.46 -16.89
N CYS A 189 10.51 8.73 -17.04
CA CYS A 189 9.13 9.09 -17.33
C CYS A 189 8.84 8.80 -18.82
N ILE A 190 7.93 7.86 -19.10
CA ILE A 190 7.63 7.40 -20.45
C ILE A 190 6.21 7.78 -20.85
N VAL A 191 5.94 7.76 -22.17
CA VAL A 191 4.58 7.91 -22.69
C VAL A 191 3.80 6.63 -22.41
N SER A 192 2.64 6.77 -21.76
CA SER A 192 1.72 5.67 -21.50
C SER A 192 0.50 5.81 -22.41
N PRO A 193 0.25 4.85 -23.32
CA PRO A 193 -0.87 4.90 -24.24
C PRO A 193 -2.20 5.06 -23.50
N GLY A 194 -3.02 6.04 -23.90
CA GLY A 194 -4.33 6.30 -23.31
C GLY A 194 -4.33 7.03 -21.96
N THR A 195 -3.20 7.03 -21.23
CA THR A 195 -3.13 7.60 -19.87
C THR A 195 -2.12 8.74 -19.74
N GLY A 196 -1.43 9.13 -20.81
CA GLY A 196 -0.49 10.27 -20.82
C GLY A 196 0.95 9.84 -20.52
N ALA A 197 1.39 9.95 -19.27
CA ALA A 197 2.78 9.71 -18.85
C ALA A 197 2.87 8.79 -17.62
N SER A 198 3.74 7.79 -17.61
CA SER A 198 3.95 6.94 -16.43
C SER A 198 5.42 6.66 -16.21
N TRP A 199 5.81 6.39 -14.97
CA TRP A 199 7.14 5.84 -14.70
C TRP A 199 7.25 4.46 -15.33
N ASP A 200 8.41 4.15 -15.91
CA ASP A 200 8.72 2.87 -16.55
C ASP A 200 8.74 1.71 -15.56
N PHE A 201 9.11 1.96 -14.31
CA PHE A 201 9.04 1.00 -13.20
C PHE A 201 8.43 1.61 -11.93
N PRO A 202 7.98 0.78 -10.97
CA PRO A 202 7.57 1.26 -9.65
C PRO A 202 8.70 1.92 -8.87
N ALA A 203 8.35 2.79 -7.92
CA ALA A 203 9.31 3.38 -6.99
C ALA A 203 10.03 2.29 -6.16
N PRO A 204 11.37 2.32 -6.04
CA PRO A 204 12.13 1.39 -5.20
C PRO A 204 11.93 1.72 -3.71
N PHE A 205 12.40 0.84 -2.84
CA PHE A 205 12.44 1.08 -1.39
C PHE A 205 13.84 0.84 -0.82
N CYS A 206 14.11 1.42 0.36
CA CYS A 206 15.37 1.23 1.07
C CYS A 206 15.15 0.27 2.24
N ARG A 207 15.72 -0.95 2.12
CA ARG A 207 15.71 -1.95 3.19
C ARG A 207 16.95 -1.77 4.05
N ALA A 208 16.84 -1.94 5.37
CA ALA A 208 18.02 -1.90 6.22
C ALA A 208 19.02 -3.00 5.79
N GLU A 209 20.30 -2.66 5.76
CA GLU A 209 21.38 -3.60 5.50
C GLU A 209 21.39 -4.65 6.64
N GLY A 210 21.25 -5.93 6.28
CA GLY A 210 21.03 -7.03 7.23
C GLY A 210 19.56 -7.37 7.51
N ALA A 211 18.59 -6.54 7.10
CA ALA A 211 17.16 -6.91 7.15
C ALA A 211 16.78 -7.79 5.96
N CYS A 212 15.87 -8.73 6.19
CA CYS A 212 15.42 -9.72 5.23
C CYS A 212 13.94 -9.52 4.85
N GLY A 213 13.51 -10.12 3.74
CA GLY A 213 12.16 -9.95 3.18
C GLY A 213 12.04 -8.90 2.06
N GLY A 214 10.85 -8.83 1.44
CA GLY A 214 10.51 -7.89 0.36
C GLY A 214 9.66 -8.49 -0.76
N THR A 215 9.29 -7.68 -1.75
CA THR A 215 8.46 -8.14 -2.88
C THR A 215 9.27 -8.26 -4.16
N LEU A 216 9.28 -9.45 -4.78
CA LEU A 216 9.94 -9.72 -6.05
C LEU A 216 8.93 -9.66 -7.20
N ARG A 217 9.30 -8.92 -8.25
CA ARG A 217 8.59 -8.83 -9.52
C ARG A 217 9.60 -9.02 -10.65
N GLY A 218 9.33 -9.91 -11.59
CA GLY A 218 10.21 -10.20 -12.72
C GLY A 218 10.13 -11.66 -13.17
N THR A 219 10.76 -11.97 -14.30
CA THR A 219 10.77 -13.33 -14.86
C THR A 219 11.75 -14.27 -14.14
N THR A 220 12.74 -13.72 -13.44
CA THR A 220 13.73 -14.46 -12.63
C THR A 220 14.19 -13.62 -11.43
N GLY A 221 14.70 -14.27 -10.38
CA GLY A 221 15.25 -13.60 -9.20
C GLY A 221 15.92 -14.59 -8.24
N THR A 222 16.65 -14.07 -7.25
CA THR A 222 17.31 -14.87 -6.21
C THR A 222 16.92 -14.32 -4.84
N ILE A 223 16.56 -15.21 -3.93
CA ILE A 223 16.21 -14.90 -2.54
C ILE A 223 17.25 -15.58 -1.65
N SER A 224 17.70 -14.88 -0.61
CA SER A 224 18.65 -15.42 0.36
C SER A 224 18.29 -14.95 1.76
N SER A 225 18.65 -15.76 2.76
CA SER A 225 18.61 -15.36 4.17
C SER A 225 19.53 -14.16 4.41
N PRO A 226 19.26 -13.34 5.44
CA PRO A 226 20.16 -12.24 5.76
C PRO A 226 21.58 -12.77 6.01
N HIS A 227 22.57 -12.06 5.48
CA HIS A 227 24.01 -12.38 5.56
C HIS A 227 24.51 -13.64 4.83
N PHE A 228 23.69 -14.31 4.02
CA PHE A 228 24.14 -15.47 3.21
C PHE A 228 25.40 -15.13 2.37
N PRO A 229 26.45 -15.99 2.37
CA PRO A 229 26.50 -17.39 2.84
C PRO A 229 26.88 -17.57 4.33
N SER A 230 26.95 -16.48 5.10
CA SER A 230 27.16 -16.56 6.55
C SER A 230 25.87 -16.97 7.27
N GLU A 231 25.99 -17.38 8.53
CA GLU A 231 24.82 -17.70 9.37
C GLU A 231 23.88 -16.50 9.50
N TYR A 232 22.58 -16.78 9.45
CA TYR A 232 21.53 -15.78 9.68
C TYR A 232 21.43 -15.45 11.19
N GLU A 233 20.92 -14.26 11.51
CA GLU A 233 20.78 -13.82 12.91
C GLU A 233 19.59 -14.50 13.60
N ASN A 234 19.69 -14.66 14.93
CA ASN A 234 18.57 -15.13 15.75
C ASN A 234 17.37 -14.18 15.67
N ASN A 235 16.15 -14.74 15.73
CA ASN A 235 14.89 -13.99 15.64
C ASN A 235 14.69 -13.22 14.32
N ALA A 236 15.36 -13.63 13.25
CA ALA A 236 15.08 -13.10 11.92
C ALA A 236 13.67 -13.52 11.48
N ASP A 237 12.79 -12.54 11.26
CA ASP A 237 11.45 -12.75 10.71
C ASP A 237 11.40 -12.16 9.30
N CYS A 238 11.53 -13.05 8.31
CA CYS A 238 11.72 -12.68 6.92
C CYS A 238 10.51 -13.10 6.09
N THR A 239 9.83 -12.14 5.46
CA THR A 239 8.73 -12.43 4.54
C THR A 239 9.06 -11.93 3.13
N TRP A 240 9.07 -12.84 2.15
CA TRP A 240 9.20 -12.50 0.74
C TRP A 240 7.89 -12.76 -0.02
N SER A 241 7.47 -11.81 -0.85
CA SER A 241 6.29 -11.91 -1.71
C SER A 241 6.71 -11.96 -3.18
N ILE A 242 6.46 -13.05 -3.89
CA ILE A 242 6.78 -13.16 -5.32
C ILE A 242 5.51 -12.94 -6.12
N LEU A 243 5.53 -11.97 -7.04
CA LEU A 243 4.37 -11.59 -7.85
C LEU A 243 4.68 -11.86 -9.33
N ALA A 244 3.92 -12.78 -9.93
CA ALA A 244 3.96 -13.10 -11.35
C ALA A 244 2.75 -12.51 -12.10
N GLU A 245 2.84 -12.37 -13.43
CA GLU A 245 1.71 -11.92 -14.24
C GLU A 245 0.62 -13.01 -14.34
N PRO A 246 -0.65 -12.65 -14.56
CA PRO A 246 -1.72 -13.65 -14.69
C PRO A 246 -1.44 -14.66 -15.82
N GLY A 247 -1.28 -15.93 -15.45
CA GLY A 247 -0.97 -17.02 -16.39
C GLY A 247 0.45 -17.55 -16.28
N ASP A 248 1.35 -16.83 -15.60
CA ASP A 248 2.71 -17.30 -15.31
C ASP A 248 2.74 -18.20 -14.08
N THR A 249 3.68 -19.14 -14.07
CA THR A 249 3.95 -20.02 -12.94
C THR A 249 5.28 -19.66 -12.28
N ILE A 250 5.30 -19.66 -10.95
CA ILE A 250 6.51 -19.40 -10.16
C ILE A 250 7.21 -20.72 -9.89
N ALA A 251 8.46 -20.85 -10.34
CA ALA A 251 9.33 -21.97 -10.01
C ALA A 251 10.34 -21.53 -8.93
N LEU A 252 10.43 -22.31 -7.84
CA LEU A 252 11.41 -22.11 -6.77
C LEU A 252 12.46 -23.20 -6.85
N VAL A 253 13.74 -22.80 -6.80
CA VAL A 253 14.88 -23.72 -6.80
C VAL A 253 15.78 -23.36 -5.63
N PHE A 254 16.00 -24.32 -4.73
CA PHE A 254 16.94 -24.16 -3.63
C PHE A 254 18.34 -24.57 -4.09
N SER A 255 19.25 -23.61 -4.11
CA SER A 255 20.67 -23.86 -4.40
C SER A 255 21.45 -24.29 -3.17
N ASP A 256 21.08 -23.77 -2.01
CA ASP A 256 21.68 -24.04 -0.70
C ASP A 256 20.58 -23.95 0.35
N PHE A 257 20.58 -24.86 1.34
CA PHE A 257 19.53 -24.94 2.35
C PHE A 257 20.05 -25.55 3.66
N GLN A 258 20.18 -24.70 4.67
CA GLN A 258 20.57 -25.07 6.02
C GLN A 258 19.80 -24.20 7.02
N LEU A 259 19.07 -24.83 7.94
CA LEU A 259 18.35 -24.20 9.04
C LEU A 259 18.61 -24.97 10.35
N GLU A 260 18.44 -24.32 11.50
CA GLU A 260 18.51 -24.98 12.82
C GLU A 260 17.33 -25.94 13.01
N ASP A 261 17.64 -27.20 13.31
CA ASP A 261 16.63 -28.24 13.54
C ASP A 261 15.76 -27.92 14.77
N ARG A 262 14.44 -28.00 14.60
CA ARG A 262 13.38 -27.74 15.61
C ARG A 262 13.15 -26.28 16.04
N TYR A 263 14.00 -25.33 15.64
CA TYR A 263 13.86 -23.93 16.06
C TYR A 263 13.50 -23.01 14.89
N ASP A 264 14.13 -23.22 13.73
CA ASP A 264 13.94 -22.38 12.56
C ASP A 264 13.15 -23.11 11.47
N PHE A 265 12.38 -22.34 10.69
CA PHE A 265 11.61 -22.90 9.58
C PHE A 265 11.49 -21.91 8.43
N LEU A 266 11.40 -22.45 7.21
CA LEU A 266 10.98 -21.73 6.03
C LEU A 266 9.56 -22.18 5.67
N GLU A 267 8.62 -21.24 5.64
CA GLU A 267 7.24 -21.49 5.21
C GLU A 267 6.99 -20.86 3.83
N ILE A 268 6.44 -21.65 2.91
CA ILE A 268 5.99 -21.18 1.59
C ILE A 268 4.46 -21.25 1.58
N SER A 269 3.82 -20.13 1.27
CA SER A 269 2.36 -20.01 1.20
C SER A 269 1.92 -19.34 -0.11
N GLY A 270 0.66 -19.52 -0.52
CA GLY A 270 0.12 -18.93 -1.76
C GLY A 270 -0.14 -19.89 -2.93
N THR A 271 0.01 -21.20 -2.74
CA THR A 271 -0.44 -22.20 -3.72
C THR A 271 -1.93 -22.52 -3.49
N GLU A 272 -2.82 -22.10 -4.38
CA GLU A 272 -4.14 -22.74 -4.46
C GLU A 272 -3.92 -24.18 -4.96
N ALA A 273 -3.99 -25.14 -4.02
CA ALA A 273 -3.74 -26.58 -4.14
C ALA A 273 -2.25 -27.03 -4.03
N PRO A 274 -1.98 -28.23 -3.46
CA PRO A 274 -0.65 -28.63 -3.02
C PRO A 274 0.24 -29.00 -4.21
N SER A 275 1.37 -28.33 -4.36
CA SER A 275 2.49 -28.84 -5.13
C SER A 275 3.02 -30.10 -4.43
N ILE A 276 2.87 -31.24 -5.08
CA ILE A 276 3.46 -32.50 -4.67
C ILE A 276 4.98 -32.35 -4.82
N TRP A 277 5.69 -32.55 -3.71
CA TRP A 277 7.16 -32.58 -3.62
C TRP A 277 7.73 -33.84 -4.28
#